data_AF-A0AA50U5X5-F1
#
_entry.id   AF-A0AA50U5X5-F1
#
_cell.length_a   1.000
_cell.length_b   1.000
_cell.length_c   1.000
_cell.angle_alpha   90.00
_cell.angle_beta   90.00
_cell.angle_gamma   90.00
#
_symmetry.space_group_name_H-M   'P 1'
#
loop_
_entity.id
_entity.type
_entity.pdbx_description
1 polymer ?
#
loop_
_entity_poly.entity_id
_entity_poly.type
_entity_poly.pdbx_seq_one_letter_code
_entity_poly.pdbx_strand_id
1 'polypeptide(L)'
;LAAQSLGEPATQMTLNTFHFAGRGDMNVTLGIPRLREILMTASAKLKTPNMDIPFYTNLPDLNKKAEKLRRKMNRVTVSDVLEKIDVSCEIVIEPHRELKTTMRFSFLPHSQYKAQYIVKPAQIIKHMQKKFFNEMFTTIRKQAKTTSGVLWATE
;
A
#
# COMPACT_ATOMS: atom_id res chain seq x y z
N LEU A 1 40.22 11.39 14.03
CA LEU A 1 39.50 11.05 15.27
C LEU A 1 38.02 10.80 15.00
N ALA A 2 37.15 11.81 14.87
CA ALA A 2 35.69 11.60 14.72
C ALA A 2 35.28 10.67 13.55
N ALA A 3 35.85 10.84 12.36
CA ALA A 3 35.55 9.99 11.20
C ALA A 3 35.98 8.52 11.42
N GLN A 4 37.11 8.28 12.09
CA GLN A 4 37.60 6.95 12.41
C GLN A 4 36.76 6.30 13.52
N SER A 5 36.36 7.09 14.51
CA SER A 5 35.46 6.68 15.60
C SER A 5 34.07 6.24 15.11
N LEU A 6 33.63 6.69 13.93
CA LEU A 6 32.40 6.21 13.29
C LEU A 6 32.66 5.08 12.28
N GLY A 7 33.73 5.20 11.49
CA GLY A 7 34.04 4.28 10.39
C GLY A 7 34.42 2.87 10.85
N GLU A 8 35.27 2.74 11.87
CA GLU A 8 35.69 1.42 12.36
C GLU A 8 34.54 0.61 12.98
N PRO A 9 33.69 1.16 13.88
CA PRO A 9 32.52 0.45 14.39
C PRO A 9 31.46 0.15 13.33
N ALA A 10 31.33 1.03 12.33
CA ALA A 10 30.37 0.85 11.25
C ALA A 10 30.66 -0.43 10.44
N THR A 11 31.92 -0.77 10.19
CA THR A 11 32.28 -2.02 9.50
C THR A 11 31.81 -3.26 10.27
N GLN A 12 31.80 -3.21 11.61
CA GLN A 12 31.29 -4.27 12.48
C GLN A 12 29.76 -4.37 12.47
N MET A 13 29.04 -3.29 12.12
CA MET A 13 27.58 -3.30 11.96
C MET A 13 27.11 -4.02 10.68
N THR A 14 28.03 -4.48 9.83
CA THR A 14 27.71 -5.18 8.58
C THR A 14 27.11 -6.58 8.81
N LEU A 15 27.41 -7.22 9.96
CA LEU A 15 27.07 -8.63 10.21
C LEU A 15 26.18 -8.93 11.43
N ASN A 16 25.58 -7.93 12.09
CA ASN A 16 24.76 -8.18 13.29
C ASN A 16 23.45 -7.38 13.34
N THR A 17 22.53 -7.64 12.40
CA THR A 17 21.14 -7.13 12.47
C THR A 17 20.17 -8.06 13.20
N PHE A 18 20.62 -9.25 13.65
CA PHE A 18 19.73 -10.28 14.19
C PHE A 18 19.45 -10.19 15.70
N HIS A 19 20.28 -9.51 16.50
CA HIS A 19 20.03 -9.44 17.96
C HIS A 19 19.02 -8.37 18.38
N PHE A 20 18.76 -7.35 17.53
CA PHE A 20 17.63 -6.42 17.71
C PHE A 20 16.34 -6.91 17.02
N ALA A 21 16.39 -8.05 16.30
CA ALA A 21 15.26 -8.64 15.59
C ALA A 21 14.16 -9.23 16.52
N GLY A 22 14.31 -9.12 17.84
CA GLY A 22 13.31 -9.52 18.83
C GLY A 22 12.13 -8.55 19.00
N ARG A 23 12.18 -7.36 18.40
CA ARG A 23 10.99 -6.51 18.17
C ARG A 23 10.67 -6.50 16.68
N GLY A 24 10.18 -7.63 16.17
CA GLY A 24 9.86 -7.86 14.75
C GLY A 24 8.77 -6.97 14.14
N ASP A 25 8.24 -6.00 14.88
CA ASP A 25 7.15 -5.13 14.42
C ASP A 25 7.62 -3.84 13.73
N MET A 26 8.93 -3.56 13.68
CA MET A 26 9.48 -2.37 13.01
C MET A 26 10.44 -2.75 11.89
N ASN A 27 9.90 -2.88 10.67
CA ASN A 27 10.68 -3.02 9.43
C ASN A 27 11.39 -1.70 9.08
N VAL A 28 12.42 -1.33 9.86
CA VAL A 28 13.23 -0.12 9.67
C VAL A 28 14.61 -0.46 9.08
N THR A 29 15.16 0.44 8.25
CA THR A 29 16.54 0.33 7.77
C THR A 29 17.52 0.51 8.94
N LEU A 30 18.40 -0.48 9.16
CA LEU A 30 19.40 -0.49 10.23
C LEU A 30 20.83 -0.58 9.67
N GLY A 31 21.81 -0.30 10.53
CA GLY A 31 23.24 -0.51 10.24
C GLY A 31 23.83 0.38 9.15
N ILE A 32 24.79 -0.17 8.40
CA ILE A 32 25.48 0.51 7.30
C ILE A 32 24.53 1.12 6.26
N PRO A 33 23.46 0.43 5.80
CA PRO A 33 22.49 1.03 4.89
C PRO A 33 21.88 2.33 5.43
N ARG A 34 21.56 2.41 6.72
CA ARG A 34 20.99 3.61 7.34
C ARG A 34 22.02 4.73 7.46
N LEU A 35 23.25 4.40 7.83
CA LEU A 35 24.35 5.37 7.89
C LEU A 35 24.65 5.96 6.51
N ARG A 36 24.64 5.15 5.45
CA ARG A 36 24.82 5.62 4.07
C ARG A 36 23.75 6.63 3.66
N GLU A 37 22.49 6.33 3.96
CA GLU A 37 21.36 7.25 3.66
C GLU A 37 21.52 8.62 4.32
N ILE A 38 21.99 8.65 5.57
CA ILE A 38 22.13 9.87 6.37
C ILE A 38 23.38 10.66 5.97
N LEU A 39 24.54 9.99 5.90
CA LEU A 39 25.84 10.66 5.82
C LEU A 39 26.39 10.76 4.40
N MET A 40 26.22 9.71 3.58
CA MET A 40 26.88 9.63 2.27
C MET A 40 26.03 10.21 1.16
N THR A 41 24.73 9.89 1.15
CA THR A 41 23.82 10.32 0.09
C THR A 41 22.90 11.46 0.50
N ALA A 42 22.77 11.73 1.81
CA ALA A 42 21.86 12.73 2.37
C ALA A 42 20.47 12.67 1.71
N SER A 43 19.92 11.46 1.60
CA SER A 43 18.76 11.21 0.74
C SER A 43 17.52 11.96 1.23
N ALA A 44 16.94 12.79 0.35
CA ALA A 44 15.64 13.42 0.61
C ALA A 44 14.49 12.40 0.69
N LYS A 45 14.66 11.20 0.12
CA LYS A 45 13.68 10.11 0.16
C LYS A 45 14.30 8.89 0.86
N LEU A 46 13.99 8.74 2.14
CA LEU A 46 14.42 7.59 2.94
C LEU A 46 13.67 6.32 2.50
N LYS A 47 14.31 5.15 2.59
CA LYS A 47 13.66 3.88 2.21
C LYS A 47 12.54 3.48 3.17
N THR A 48 12.77 3.64 4.47
CA THR A 48 11.78 3.34 5.54
C THR A 48 11.57 4.58 6.41
N PRO A 49 10.85 5.61 5.92
CA PRO A 49 10.55 6.79 6.73
C PRO A 49 9.63 6.38 7.89
N ASN A 50 9.91 6.90 9.08
CA ASN A 50 9.08 6.71 10.27
C ASN A 50 8.76 8.08 10.91
N MET A 51 7.72 8.11 11.73
CA MET A 51 7.28 9.30 12.47
C MET A 51 6.72 8.87 13.81
N ASP A 52 7.26 9.45 14.87
CA ASP A 52 6.73 9.28 16.24
C ASP A 52 5.70 10.37 16.53
N ILE A 53 4.54 9.97 17.04
CA ILE A 53 3.43 10.88 17.36
C ILE A 53 3.18 10.82 18.87
N PRO A 54 3.71 11.77 19.65
CA PRO A 54 3.50 11.79 21.09
C PRO A 54 2.07 12.21 21.44
N PHE A 55 1.51 11.61 22.48
CA PHE A 55 0.24 12.02 23.07
C PHE A 55 0.50 12.92 24.28
N TYR A 56 -0.45 13.79 24.60
CA TYR A 56 -0.39 14.57 25.84
C TYR A 56 -0.46 13.65 27.07
N THR A 57 0.25 14.03 28.13
CA THR A 57 0.43 13.23 29.35
C THR A 57 -0.84 13.03 30.16
N ASN A 58 -1.74 14.03 30.20
CA ASN A 58 -2.94 14.02 31.05
C ASN A 58 -4.21 13.60 30.29
N LEU A 59 -4.08 12.68 29.34
CA LEU A 59 -5.15 12.38 28.41
C LEU A 59 -5.93 11.13 28.87
N PRO A 60 -7.21 11.26 29.30
CA PRO A 60 -7.97 10.11 29.77
C PRO A 60 -8.25 9.15 28.63
N ASP A 61 -8.31 7.85 28.93
CA ASP A 61 -8.51 6.76 27.96
C ASP A 61 -7.49 6.77 26.80
N LEU A 62 -6.20 7.01 27.10
CA LEU A 62 -5.12 7.08 26.11
C LEU A 62 -5.16 5.91 25.11
N ASN A 63 -5.24 4.66 25.57
CA ASN A 63 -5.24 3.49 24.70
C ASN A 63 -6.40 3.50 23.69
N LYS A 64 -7.61 3.86 24.12
CA LYS A 64 -8.78 3.93 23.22
C LYS A 64 -8.61 5.03 22.17
N LYS A 65 -8.07 6.18 22.56
CA LYS A 65 -7.85 7.31 21.65
C LYS A 65 -6.69 7.06 20.69
N ALA A 66 -5.61 6.44 21.17
CA ALA A 66 -4.50 6.01 20.35
C ALA A 66 -4.96 5.01 19.29
N GLU A 67 -5.78 4.02 19.67
CA GLU A 67 -6.34 3.05 18.73
C GLU A 67 -7.28 3.70 17.71
N LYS A 68 -8.11 4.66 18.14
CA LYS A 68 -8.95 5.44 17.24
C LYS A 68 -8.12 6.26 16.25
N LEU A 69 -7.01 6.86 16.69
CA LEU A 69 -6.09 7.60 15.83
C LEU A 69 -5.40 6.66 14.84
N ARG A 70 -4.90 5.51 15.31
CA ARG A 70 -4.28 4.46 14.50
C ARG A 70 -5.20 4.05 13.35
N ARG A 71 -6.47 3.73 13.65
CA ARG A 71 -7.48 3.37 12.64
C ARG A 71 -7.81 4.48 11.66
N LYS A 72 -7.68 5.74 12.07
CA LYS A 72 -7.92 6.92 11.22
C LYS A 72 -6.75 7.21 10.29
N MET A 73 -5.52 6.99 10.75
CA MET A 73 -4.31 7.20 9.97
C MET A 73 -3.96 6.00 9.08
N ASN A 74 -4.52 4.82 9.38
CA ASN A 74 -4.29 3.63 8.58
C ASN A 74 -4.83 3.82 7.16
N ARG A 75 -3.96 3.65 6.16
CA ARG A 75 -4.34 3.71 4.75
C ARG A 75 -5.19 2.49 4.44
N VAL A 76 -6.31 2.72 3.75
CA VAL A 76 -7.19 1.66 3.28
C VAL A 76 -7.19 1.66 1.77
N THR A 77 -6.91 0.51 1.18
CA THR A 77 -7.00 0.25 -0.25
C THR A 77 -8.28 -0.54 -0.55
N VAL A 78 -8.68 -0.58 -1.83
CA VAL A 78 -9.84 -1.38 -2.24
C VAL A 78 -9.62 -2.87 -1.91
N SER A 79 -8.39 -3.36 -2.07
CA SER A 79 -8.03 -4.75 -1.78
C SER A 79 -8.27 -5.14 -0.31
N ASP A 80 -8.11 -4.20 0.63
CA ASP A 80 -8.23 -4.49 2.07
C ASP A 80 -9.69 -4.76 2.50
N VAL A 81 -10.66 -4.34 1.68
CA VAL A 81 -12.10 -4.47 1.95
C VAL A 81 -12.83 -5.33 0.93
N LEU A 82 -12.11 -5.83 -0.07
CA LEU A 82 -12.64 -6.64 -1.16
C LEU A 82 -12.62 -8.12 -0.77
N GLU A 83 -13.75 -8.79 -0.96
CA GLU A 83 -13.86 -10.24 -0.76
C GLU A 83 -13.45 -10.99 -2.02
N LYS A 84 -14.04 -10.62 -3.17
CA LYS A 84 -13.73 -11.22 -4.46
C LYS A 84 -14.19 -10.36 -5.63
N ILE A 85 -13.65 -10.65 -6.80
CA ILE A 85 -14.12 -10.11 -8.07
C ILE A 85 -14.48 -11.27 -8.97
N ASP A 86 -15.74 -11.34 -9.38
CA ASP A 86 -16.19 -12.29 -10.39
C ASP A 86 -16.21 -11.56 -11.74
N VAL A 87 -15.56 -12.14 -12.76
CA VAL A 87 -15.52 -11.58 -14.12
C VAL A 87 -16.17 -12.57 -15.07
N SER A 88 -17.22 -12.14 -15.76
CA SER A 88 -17.86 -12.92 -16.83
C SER A 88 -17.70 -12.20 -18.17
N CYS A 89 -17.43 -12.98 -19.20
CA CYS A 89 -17.24 -12.50 -20.56
C CYS A 89 -18.24 -13.22 -21.48
N GLU A 90 -19.03 -12.46 -22.21
CA GLU A 90 -20.05 -12.96 -23.12
C GLU A 90 -19.86 -12.29 -24.48
N ILE A 91 -19.93 -13.06 -25.57
CA ILE A 91 -19.96 -12.51 -26.92
C ILE A 91 -21.42 -12.24 -27.26
N VAL A 92 -21.77 -10.96 -27.40
CA VAL A 92 -23.10 -10.51 -27.84
C VAL A 92 -23.00 -10.25 -29.33
N ILE A 93 -23.89 -10.86 -30.12
CA ILE A 93 -23.83 -10.84 -31.60
C ILE A 93 -24.75 -9.74 -32.17
N GLU A 94 -25.85 -9.42 -31.48
CA GLU A 94 -26.84 -8.42 -31.91
C GLU A 94 -26.92 -7.24 -30.93
N PRO A 95 -27.00 -5.98 -31.39
CA PRO A 95 -27.07 -5.55 -32.80
C PRO A 95 -25.71 -5.54 -33.53
N HIS A 96 -24.60 -5.64 -32.80
CA HIS A 96 -23.23 -5.71 -33.35
C HIS A 96 -22.43 -6.70 -32.50
N ARG A 97 -21.45 -7.39 -33.12
CA ARG A 97 -20.57 -8.32 -32.40
C ARG A 97 -19.68 -7.57 -31.40
N GLU A 98 -19.97 -7.71 -30.12
CA GLU A 98 -19.22 -7.13 -29.01
C GLU A 98 -18.85 -8.17 -27.94
N LEU A 99 -17.70 -7.98 -27.30
CA LEU A 99 -17.32 -8.75 -26.11
C LEU A 99 -17.81 -7.99 -24.87
N LYS A 100 -18.93 -8.43 -24.30
CA LYS A 100 -19.47 -7.89 -23.06
C LYS A 100 -18.72 -8.50 -21.89
N THR A 101 -18.02 -7.66 -21.12
CA THR A 101 -17.35 -8.05 -19.89
C THR A 101 -18.08 -7.48 -18.69
N THR A 102 -18.59 -8.33 -17.81
CA THR A 102 -19.24 -7.94 -16.55
C THR A 102 -18.31 -8.24 -15.38
N MET A 103 -17.97 -7.22 -14.61
CA MET A 103 -17.14 -7.34 -13.40
C MET A 103 -18.00 -7.10 -12.16
N ARG A 104 -18.15 -8.12 -11.30
CA ARG A 104 -18.87 -8.03 -10.02
C ARG A 104 -17.87 -7.97 -8.87
N PHE A 105 -17.82 -6.83 -8.19
CA PHE A 105 -17.01 -6.63 -6.99
C PHE A 105 -17.84 -6.98 -5.75
N SER A 106 -17.41 -7.99 -5.00
CA SER A 106 -18.01 -8.39 -3.73
C SER A 106 -17.12 -7.87 -2.61
N PHE A 107 -17.69 -7.11 -1.68
CA PHE A 107 -16.98 -6.52 -0.55
C PHE A 107 -17.27 -7.27 0.73
N LEU A 108 -16.28 -7.32 1.62
CA LEU A 108 -16.41 -7.93 2.94
C LEU A 108 -17.53 -7.23 3.74
N PRO A 109 -18.28 -7.95 4.58
CA PRO A 109 -19.20 -7.34 5.53
C PRO A 109 -18.46 -6.37 6.49
N HIS A 110 -19.09 -5.25 6.83
CA HIS A 110 -18.49 -4.23 7.72
C HIS A 110 -18.03 -4.80 9.07
N SER A 111 -18.69 -5.84 9.57
CA SER A 111 -18.30 -6.53 10.81
C SER A 111 -16.88 -7.09 10.77
N GLN A 112 -16.39 -7.50 9.60
CA GLN A 112 -15.10 -8.19 9.46
C GLN A 112 -13.91 -7.22 9.45
N TYR A 113 -14.10 -5.99 8.97
CA TYR A 113 -13.00 -5.05 8.80
C TYR A 113 -13.11 -3.80 9.71
N LYS A 114 -14.25 -3.58 10.38
CA LYS A 114 -14.46 -2.46 11.32
C LYS A 114 -13.51 -2.41 12.50
N ALA A 115 -12.81 -3.49 12.83
CA ALA A 115 -11.82 -3.46 13.91
C ALA A 115 -10.54 -2.75 13.47
N GLN A 116 -10.15 -2.93 12.21
CA GLN A 116 -8.87 -2.44 11.68
C GLN A 116 -9.01 -1.11 10.94
N TYR A 117 -10.15 -0.88 10.30
CA TYR A 117 -10.39 0.29 9.46
C TYR A 117 -11.61 1.08 9.94
N ILE A 118 -11.59 2.39 9.77
CA ILE A 118 -12.70 3.29 10.14
C ILE A 118 -13.72 3.50 8.99
N VAL A 119 -13.40 3.01 7.80
CA VAL A 119 -14.16 3.27 6.57
C VAL A 119 -15.53 2.57 6.63
N LYS A 120 -16.60 3.26 6.19
CA LYS A 120 -17.96 2.69 6.11
C LYS A 120 -18.27 2.22 4.68
N PRO A 121 -19.19 1.24 4.49
CA PRO A 121 -19.58 0.76 3.16
C PRO A 121 -19.95 1.86 2.16
N ALA A 122 -20.70 2.88 2.60
CA ALA A 122 -21.07 4.02 1.74
C ALA A 122 -19.84 4.80 1.23
N GLN A 123 -18.77 4.89 2.02
CA GLN A 123 -17.53 5.54 1.60
C GLN A 123 -16.77 4.70 0.58
N ILE A 124 -16.80 3.36 0.73
CA ILE A 124 -16.21 2.43 -0.23
C ILE A 124 -16.90 2.60 -1.59
N ILE A 125 -18.23 2.51 -1.62
CA ILE A 125 -19.00 2.67 -2.87
C ILE A 125 -18.76 4.05 -3.51
N LYS A 126 -18.75 5.12 -2.70
CA LYS A 126 -18.42 6.47 -3.19
C LYS A 126 -17.02 6.54 -3.80
N HIS A 127 -16.02 5.89 -3.19
CA HIS A 127 -14.66 5.84 -3.71
C HIS A 127 -14.59 5.02 -5.01
N MET A 128 -15.29 3.88 -5.07
CA MET A 128 -15.37 3.03 -6.26
C MET A 128 -15.90 3.83 -7.45
N GLN A 129 -17.03 4.52 -7.26
CA GLN A 129 -17.68 5.33 -8.28
C GLN A 129 -16.85 6.53 -8.72
N LYS A 130 -16.29 7.30 -7.78
CA LYS A 130 -15.65 8.58 -8.11
C LYS A 130 -14.21 8.46 -8.58
N LYS A 131 -13.50 7.42 -8.16
CA LYS A 131 -12.05 7.31 -8.38
C LYS A 131 -11.65 5.98 -9.00
N PHE A 132 -11.93 4.87 -8.32
CA PHE A 132 -11.40 3.56 -8.71
C PHE A 132 -11.80 3.17 -10.14
N PHE A 133 -13.08 3.24 -10.50
CA PHE A 133 -13.51 2.84 -11.84
C PHE A 133 -12.91 3.73 -12.93
N ASN A 134 -12.75 5.03 -12.67
CA ASN A 134 -12.11 5.93 -13.64
C ASN A 134 -10.64 5.53 -13.88
N GLU A 135 -9.89 5.26 -12.81
CA GLU A 135 -8.49 4.80 -12.89
C GLU A 135 -8.39 3.43 -13.57
N MET A 136 -9.30 2.51 -13.24
CA MET A 136 -9.38 1.17 -13.82
C MET A 136 -9.66 1.23 -15.32
N PHE A 137 -10.70 1.95 -15.76
CA PHE A 137 -11.03 2.08 -17.18
C PHE A 137 -9.94 2.82 -17.96
N THR A 138 -9.28 3.80 -17.35
CA THR A 138 -8.12 4.47 -17.97
C THR A 138 -6.99 3.48 -18.22
N THR A 139 -6.70 2.61 -17.25
CA THR A 139 -5.68 1.56 -17.37
C THR A 139 -6.06 0.52 -18.42
N ILE A 140 -7.31 0.06 -18.44
CA ILE A 140 -7.82 -0.89 -19.44
C ILE A 140 -7.69 -0.32 -20.85
N ARG A 141 -8.09 0.95 -21.08
CA ARG A 141 -7.96 1.60 -22.39
C ARG A 141 -6.49 1.74 -22.81
N LYS A 142 -5.60 2.06 -21.86
CA LYS A 142 -4.16 2.14 -22.12
C LYS A 142 -3.62 0.78 -22.57
N GLN A 143 -3.97 -0.29 -21.85
CA GLN A 143 -3.53 -1.65 -22.18
C GLN A 143 -4.10 -2.16 -23.50
N ALA A 144 -5.37 -1.86 -23.79
CA ALA A 144 -5.99 -2.19 -25.06
C ALA A 144 -5.25 -1.56 -26.24
N LYS A 145 -4.90 -0.27 -26.17
CA LYS A 145 -4.12 0.42 -27.21
C LYS A 145 -2.75 -0.21 -27.44
N THR A 146 -2.05 -0.59 -26.37
CA THR A 146 -0.74 -1.27 -26.47
C THR A 146 -0.89 -2.65 -27.13
N THR A 147 -1.98 -3.37 -26.84
CA THR A 147 -2.22 -4.72 -27.37
C THR A 147 -2.72 -4.68 -28.83
N SER A 148 -3.57 -3.72 -29.19
CA SER A 148 -4.02 -3.50 -30.58
C SER A 148 -2.90 -3.03 -31.53
N GLY A 149 -1.77 -2.56 -30.99
CA GLY A 149 -0.55 -2.26 -31.75
C GLY A 149 0.29 -3.48 -32.10
N VAL A 150 -0.07 -4.68 -31.61
CA VAL A 150 0.59 -5.96 -31.93
C VAL A 150 -0.36 -6.78 -32.81
N LEU A 151 -0.46 -6.40 -34.08
CA LEU A 151 -1.15 -7.18 -35.12
C LEU A 151 -0.07 -7.83 -36.02
N TRP A 152 0.12 -9.13 -35.78
CA TRP A 152 0.55 -10.20 -36.71
C TRP A 152 1.78 -9.94 -37.60
N ALA A 153 2.96 -10.37 -37.13
CA ALA A 153 3.95 -10.90 -38.06
C ALA A 153 3.39 -12.22 -38.60
N THR A 154 2.99 -12.20 -39.87
CA THR A 154 2.78 -13.39 -40.67
C THR A 154 4.15 -13.89 -41.10
N GLU A 155 4.45 -15.14 -40.75
CA GLU A 155 5.13 -16.15 -41.58
C GLU A 155 4.92 -17.53 -40.93
#